data_AF-A0A6N0GVM9-F1
#
_entry.id   AF-A0A6N0GVM9-F1
#
_cell.length_a   1.000
_cell.length_b   1.000
_cell.length_c   1.000
_cell.angle_alpha   90.00
_cell.angle_beta   90.00
_cell.angle_gamma   90.00
#
_symmetry.space_group_name_H-M   'P 1'
#
loop_
_entity.id
_entity.type
_entity.pdbx_description
1 polymer ?
#
loop_
_entity_poly.entity_id
_entity_poly.type
_entity_poly.pdbx_seq_one_letter_code
_entity_poly.pdbx_strand_id
1 'polypeptide(L)' 'PHPIIVQEIVRACLKSDINGAMEKLNELRDQGYSAVDIVTTIFRVVKTFDEMPEYTKLEYIK' A
#
# COMPACT_ATOMS: atom_id res chain seq x y z
N PRO A 1 5.77 -5.68 -7.56
CA PRO A 1 6.17 -4.75 -6.48
C PRO A 1 6.64 -5.50 -5.25
N HIS A 2 7.75 -5.07 -4.64
CA HIS A 2 8.23 -5.70 -3.40
C HIS A 2 7.24 -5.46 -2.26
N PRO A 3 6.72 -6.50 -1.56
CA PRO A 3 5.67 -6.33 -0.56
C PRO A 3 6.03 -5.35 0.57
N ILE A 4 7.31 -5.23 0.93
CA ILE A 4 7.79 -4.31 1.96
C ILE A 4 7.49 -2.85 1.59
N ILE A 5 7.76 -2.42 0.35
CA ILE A 5 7.50 -1.03 -0.08
C ILE A 5 6.00 -0.74 -0.02
N VAL A 6 5.16 -1.71 -0.39
CA VAL A 6 3.71 -1.59 -0.32
C VAL A 6 3.21 -1.52 1.13
N GLN A 7 3.82 -2.28 2.04
CA GLN A 7 3.54 -2.15 3.48
C GLN A 7 3.92 -0.76 4.02
N GLU A 8 5.03 -0.18 3.56
CA GLU A 8 5.42 1.19 3.91
C GLU A 8 4.39 2.22 3.41
N ILE A 9 3.89 2.08 2.18
CA ILE A 9 2.79 2.91 1.65
C ILE A 9 1.57 2.83 2.56
N VAL A 10 1.11 1.62 2.89
CA VAL A 10 -0.07 1.41 3.75
C VAL A 10 0.15 2.00 5.15
N ARG A 11 1.34 1.81 5.72
CA ARG A 11 1.69 2.38 7.04
C ARG A 11 1.74 3.90 7.03
N ALA A 12 2.23 4.52 5.96
CA ALA A 12 2.22 5.97 5.78
C ALA A 12 0.79 6.51 5.68
N CYS A 13 -0.09 5.84 4.92
CA CYS A 13 -1.51 6.19 4.84
C CYS A 13 -2.21 6.12 6.21
N LEU A 14 -1.94 5.09 7.01
CA LEU A 14 -2.50 4.95 8.37
C LEU A 14 -2.05 6.08 9.32
N LYS A 15 -0.86 6.65 9.08
CA LYS A 15 -0.34 7.80 9.83
C LYS A 15 -0.76 9.15 9.24
N SER A 16 -1.59 9.15 8.19
CA SER A 16 -1.93 10.35 7.41
C SER A 16 -0.71 11.06 6.81
N ASP A 17 0.39 10.32 6.59
CA ASP A 17 1.58 10.81 5.90
C ASP A 17 1.43 10.60 4.38
N ILE A 18 0.76 11.54 3.74
CA ILE A 18 0.49 11.49 2.30
C ILE A 18 1.79 11.61 1.50
N ASN A 19 2.72 12.46 1.94
CA ASN A 19 3.98 12.68 1.22
C ASN A 19 4.84 11.41 1.21
N GLY A 20 5.00 10.76 2.37
CA GLY A 20 5.72 9.50 2.47
C GLY A 20 5.07 8.37 1.66
N ALA A 21 3.74 8.29 1.65
CA ALA A 21 3.02 7.33 0.82
C ALA A 21 3.24 7.56 -0.68
N MET A 22 3.20 8.83 -1.12
CA MET A 22 3.40 9.20 -2.53
C MET A 22 4.83 9.00 -3.01
N GLU A 23 5.83 9.26 -2.16
CA GLU A 23 7.24 8.99 -2.47
C GLU A 23 7.46 7.50 -2.76
N LYS A 24 6.96 6.63 -1.89
CA LYS A 24 7.05 5.17 -2.04
C LYS A 24 6.24 4.64 -3.22
N LEU A 25 5.09 5.26 -3.49
CA LEU A 25 4.30 4.94 -4.68
C LEU A 25 5.06 5.29 -5.97
N ASN A 26 5.73 6.44 -6.01
CA ASN A 26 6.54 6.84 -7.15
C ASN A 26 7.75 5.91 -7.33
N GLU A 27 8.38 5.47 -6.25
CA GLU A 27 9.46 4.47 -6.30
C GLU A 27 9.02 3.20 -7.06
N LEU A 28 7.79 2.70 -6.79
CA LEU A 28 7.25 1.56 -7.52
C LEU A 28 6.95 1.86 -8.99
N ARG A 29 6.49 3.08 -9.29
CA ARG A 29 6.24 3.51 -10.68
C ARG A 29 7.55 3.62 -11.47
N ASP A 30 8.60 4.17 -10.87
CA ASP A 30 9.92 4.34 -11.48
C ASP A 30 10.62 2.99 -11.72
N GLN A 31 10.29 1.98 -10.91
CA GLN A 31 10.68 0.58 -11.14
C GLN A 31 9.90 -0.09 -12.30
N GLY A 32 8.97 0.63 -12.93
CA GLY A 32 8.21 0.15 -14.10
C GLY A 32 6.99 -0.71 -13.77
N TYR A 33 6.55 -0.77 -12.50
CA TYR A 33 5.33 -1.49 -12.16
C TYR A 33 4.10 -0.76 -12.69
N SER A 34 3.18 -1.51 -13.29
CA SER A 34 1.90 -0.94 -13.72
C SER A 34 1.04 -0.56 -12.51
N ALA A 35 0.13 0.40 -12.71
CA ALA A 35 -0.84 0.76 -11.67
C ALA A 35 -1.68 -0.46 -11.23
N VAL A 36 -2.02 -1.36 -12.16
CA VAL A 36 -2.78 -2.58 -11.87
C VAL A 36 -1.99 -3.53 -10.97
N ASP A 37 -0.69 -3.71 -11.20
CA ASP A 37 0.19 -4.54 -10.36
C ASP A 37 0.32 -3.95 -8.95
N ILE A 38 0.46 -2.63 -8.85
CA ILE A 38 0.55 -1.91 -7.58
C ILE A 38 -0.74 -2.12 -6.78
N VAL A 39 -1.90 -1.85 -7.38
CA VAL A 39 -3.21 -2.05 -6.73
C VAL A 39 -3.38 -3.50 -6.30
N THR A 40 -3.12 -4.47 -7.19
CA THR A 40 -3.22 -5.91 -6.86
C THR A 40 -2.33 -6.29 -5.66
N THR A 41 -1.15 -5.68 -5.56
CA THR A 41 -0.24 -5.93 -4.44
C THR A 41 -0.72 -5.27 -3.14
N ILE A 42 -1.27 -4.05 -3.21
CA ILE A 42 -1.90 -3.38 -2.06
C ILE A 42 -3.01 -4.27 -1.49
N PHE A 43 -3.90 -4.79 -2.34
CA PHE A 43 -4.97 -5.70 -1.93
C PHE A 43 -4.46 -6.94 -1.20
N ARG A 44 -3.35 -7.54 -1.66
CA ARG A 44 -2.73 -8.71 -0.99
C ARG A 44 -2.12 -8.32 0.35
N VAL A 45 -1.42 -7.19 0.41
CA VAL A 45 -0.76 -6.71 1.63
C VAL A 45 -1.77 -6.35 2.71
N VAL A 46 -2.83 -5.61 2.37
CA VAL A 46 -3.87 -5.18 3.33
C VAL A 46 -4.52 -6.38 4.02
N LYS A 47 -4.80 -7.48 3.28
CA LYS A 47 -5.39 -8.70 3.85
C LYS A 47 -4.56 -9.30 4.99
N THR A 48 -3.24 -9.18 4.92
CA THR A 48 -2.31 -9.73 5.92
C THR A 48 -1.67 -8.65 6.79
N PHE A 49 -2.22 -7.42 6.82
CA PHE A 49 -1.59 -6.30 7.50
C PHE A 49 -2.09 -6.18 8.95
N ASP A 50 -1.41 -6.86 9.88
CA ASP A 50 -1.87 -7.01 11.27
C ASP A 50 -1.96 -5.69 12.07
N GLU A 51 -1.25 -4.64 11.65
CA GLU A 51 -1.28 -3.31 12.28
C GLU A 51 -2.58 -2.53 11.98
N MET A 52 -3.46 -3.02 11.08
CA MET A 52 -4.70 -2.35 10.69
C MET A 52 -5.94 -3.09 11.25
N PRO A 53 -6.92 -2.37 11.84
CA PRO A 53 -8.19 -2.97 12.26
C PRO A 53 -8.94 -3.63 11.10
N GLU A 54 -9.64 -4.73 11.38
CA GLU A 54 -10.33 -5.53 10.34
C GLU A 54 -11.35 -4.71 9.53
N TYR A 55 -12.12 -3.84 10.21
CA TYR A 55 -13.07 -2.95 9.53
C TYR A 55 -12.36 -2.04 8.51
N THR A 56 -11.22 -1.46 8.87
CA THR A 56 -10.43 -0.61 7.98
C THR A 56 -9.86 -1.41 6.81
N LYS A 57 -9.43 -2.66 7.02
CA LYS A 57 -8.98 -3.54 5.93
C LYS A 57 -10.08 -3.76 4.89
N LEU A 58 -11.32 -3.98 5.35
CA LEU A 58 -12.47 -4.17 4.46
C LEU A 58 -12.75 -2.92 3.62
N GLU A 59 -12.65 -1.72 4.19
CA GLU A 59 -12.81 -0.47 3.44
C GLU A 59 -11.69 -0.25 2.42
N TYR A 60 -10.47 -0.73 2.68
CA TYR A 60 -9.35 -0.69 1.72
C TYR A 60 -9.50 -1.69 0.56
N ILE A 61 -10.21 -2.80 0.78
CA ILE A 61 -10.41 -3.89 -0.20
C ILE A 61 -11.72 -3.71 -0.98
N LYS A 62 -12.49 -2.67 -0.70
CA LYS A 62 -13.74 -2.35 -1.39
C LYS A 62 -13.48 -1.66 -2.73
#